data_AF-A0A2S3QMX5-F1
#
_entry.id   AF-A0A2S3QMX5-F1
#
_cell.length_a   1.000
_cell.length_b   1.000
_cell.length_c   1.000
_cell.angle_alpha   90.00
_cell.angle_beta   90.00
_cell.angle_gamma   90.00
#
_symmetry.space_group_name_H-M   'P 1'
#
loop_
_entity.id
_entity.type
_entity.pdbx_description
1 polymer ?
#
loop_
_entity_poly.entity_id
_entity_poly.type
_entity_poly.pdbx_seq_one_letter_code
_entity_poly.pdbx_strand_id
1 'polypeptide(L)'
;MKNQSKLILACLFCFLAIGQAPVELGSGRNIRDPFKVKYKKKMGNKKARREKFTGFSNKLTTDHLRIDRLRVTGIFLGKDPRAIIKQVEEEGLSQAVIIKEGMKIGPDQVEVKAILPGGVVLVEKIINVYDEEEYLETILPLSE
;
A
#
# COMPACT_ATOMS: atom_id res chain seq x y z
N MET A 1 -4.75 84.46 64.34
CA MET A 1 -3.37 85.00 64.49
C MET A 1 -2.48 83.90 65.04
N LYS A 2 -1.40 83.53 64.31
CA LYS A 2 -0.11 82.96 64.79
C LYS A 2 -0.16 81.54 65.41
N ASN A 3 0.58 80.49 64.99
CA ASN A 3 1.82 80.29 64.20
C ASN A 3 1.77 78.87 63.57
N GLN A 4 1.93 78.62 62.27
CA GLN A 4 3.16 78.56 61.45
C GLN A 4 4.34 77.75 62.05
N SER A 5 4.53 76.57 61.44
CA SER A 5 5.80 76.00 60.94
C SER A 5 7.01 75.91 61.87
N LYS A 6 7.51 74.67 62.09
CA LYS A 6 8.93 74.24 62.05
C LYS A 6 9.08 72.81 62.56
N LEU A 7 9.20 71.83 61.66
CA LEU A 7 10.33 70.89 61.62
C LEU A 7 10.18 69.99 60.37
N ILE A 8 10.52 70.59 59.22
CA ILE A 8 11.11 69.81 58.14
C ILE A 8 12.53 69.46 58.61
N LEU A 9 13.02 68.29 58.18
CA LEU A 9 14.44 67.91 58.14
C LEU A 9 14.99 67.17 59.38
N ALA A 10 14.75 65.86 59.40
CA ALA A 10 15.72 64.91 59.93
C ALA A 10 15.87 63.77 58.90
N CYS A 11 16.97 63.84 58.14
CA CYS A 11 17.66 62.77 57.40
C CYS A 11 16.78 61.75 56.66
N LEU A 12 16.44 61.94 55.38
CA LEU A 12 17.32 61.73 54.22
C LEU A 12 18.66 61.03 54.56
N PHE A 13 18.88 59.85 53.96
CA PHE A 13 19.99 58.92 54.15
C PHE A 13 19.94 58.02 55.40
N CYS A 14 19.29 56.87 55.24
CA CYS A 14 20.02 55.61 55.42
C CYS A 14 19.29 54.45 54.75
N PHE A 15 20.01 53.80 53.84
CA PHE A 15 19.76 52.49 53.25
C PHE A 15 18.54 52.35 52.34
N LEU A 16 18.81 52.61 51.05
CA LEU A 16 18.47 51.67 49.99
C LEU A 16 18.80 50.24 50.47
N ALA A 17 17.82 49.56 51.08
CA ALA A 17 17.80 48.11 51.06
C ALA A 17 17.32 47.71 49.66
N ILE A 18 18.26 47.68 48.71
CA ILE A 18 18.12 46.84 47.53
C ILE A 18 18.18 45.41 48.06
N GLY A 19 17.06 44.95 48.62
CA GLY A 19 16.84 43.54 48.83
C GLY A 19 16.76 42.91 47.46
N GLN A 20 17.86 42.30 47.02
CA GLN A 20 17.79 41.34 45.94
C GLN A 20 16.82 40.26 46.40
N ALA A 21 15.60 40.28 45.86
CA ALA A 21 14.71 39.14 45.99
C ALA A 21 15.50 37.91 45.56
N PRO A 22 15.50 36.81 46.34
CA PRO A 22 16.14 35.58 45.89
C PRO A 22 15.46 35.22 44.58
N VAL A 23 16.20 35.30 43.48
CA VAL A 23 15.70 34.88 42.17
C VAL A 23 15.33 33.41 42.34
N GLU A 24 14.03 33.12 42.35
CA GLU A 24 13.54 31.76 42.39
C GLU A 24 14.04 31.05 41.12
N LEU A 25 15.14 30.30 41.29
CA LEU A 25 15.78 29.47 40.26
C LEU A 25 14.82 28.40 39.70
N GLY A 26 13.65 28.21 40.33
CA GLY A 26 12.55 27.39 39.82
C GLY A 26 11.96 27.92 38.51
N SER A 27 11.94 29.24 38.30
CA SER A 27 11.43 29.86 37.06
C SER A 27 12.31 29.57 35.83
N GLY A 28 13.62 29.33 36.04
CA GLY A 28 14.57 29.03 34.97
C GLY A 28 14.35 27.65 34.31
N ARG A 29 13.70 26.72 35.02
CA ARG A 29 13.33 25.40 34.46
C ARG A 29 12.15 25.47 33.49
N ASN A 30 11.42 26.59 33.48
CA ASN A 30 10.33 26.85 32.54
C ASN A 30 10.80 27.60 31.28
N ILE A 31 12.10 27.91 31.16
CA ILE A 31 12.69 28.35 29.90
C ILE A 31 12.64 27.15 28.95
N ARG A 32 11.81 27.27 27.93
CA ARG A 32 11.61 26.26 26.91
C ARG A 32 12.87 26.22 26.05
N ASP A 33 13.64 25.15 26.17
CA ASP A 33 14.82 24.91 25.35
C ASP A 33 14.45 25.03 23.85
N PRO A 34 15.08 25.98 23.10
CA PRO A 34 14.76 26.22 21.69
C PRO A 34 15.08 25.03 20.79
N PHE A 35 15.87 24.07 21.28
CA PHE A 35 16.20 22.82 20.59
C PHE A 35 15.32 21.65 21.01
N LYS A 36 14.40 21.84 21.97
CA LYS A 36 13.50 20.78 22.41
C LYS A 36 12.42 20.52 21.37
N VAL A 37 12.67 19.51 20.54
CA VAL A 37 11.76 19.05 19.50
C VAL A 37 10.40 18.68 20.12
N LYS A 38 9.32 19.31 19.63
CA LYS A 38 7.95 18.93 20.01
C LYS A 38 7.64 17.56 19.42
N TYR A 39 7.84 16.50 20.19
CA TYR A 39 7.34 15.18 19.81
C TYR A 39 5.82 15.25 19.71
N LYS A 40 5.28 15.25 18.48
CA LYS A 40 3.85 15.00 18.28
C LYS A 40 3.60 13.61 18.87
N LYS A 41 2.84 13.52 19.97
CA LYS A 41 2.29 12.23 20.40
C LYS A 41 1.59 11.66 19.17
N LYS A 42 2.09 10.55 18.64
CA LYS A 42 1.38 9.81 17.58
C LYS A 42 0.05 9.42 18.22
N MET A 43 -1.00 10.19 17.93
CA MET A 43 -2.36 9.83 18.27
C MET A 43 -2.52 8.44 17.70
N GLY A 44 -2.69 7.45 18.58
CA GLY A 44 -2.54 6.05 18.22
C GLY A 44 -3.33 5.81 16.95
N ASN A 45 -2.63 5.47 15.86
CA ASN A 45 -3.30 5.09 14.64
C ASN A 45 -4.23 3.96 15.08
N LYS A 46 -5.56 4.21 15.07
CA LYS A 46 -6.52 3.12 14.97
C LYS A 46 -5.93 2.28 13.84
N LYS A 47 -5.48 1.07 14.17
CA LYS A 47 -5.10 0.09 13.16
C LYS A 47 -6.39 -0.15 12.40
N ALA A 48 -6.69 0.69 11.42
CA ALA A 48 -7.46 0.29 10.27
C ALA A 48 -6.71 -0.95 9.83
N ARG A 49 -7.30 -2.11 10.13
CA ARG A 49 -6.81 -3.39 9.68
C ARG A 49 -6.78 -3.22 8.17
N ARG A 50 -5.61 -2.85 7.64
CA ARG A 50 -5.37 -2.84 6.20
C ARG A 50 -5.69 -4.26 5.82
N GLU A 51 -6.82 -4.47 5.18
CA GLU A 51 -7.14 -5.76 4.60
C GLU A 51 -5.92 -6.09 3.76
N LYS A 52 -5.21 -7.15 4.17
CA LYS A 52 -4.07 -7.62 3.40
C LYS A 52 -4.69 -7.98 2.06
N PHE A 53 -4.35 -7.25 1.01
CA PHE A 53 -4.79 -7.58 -0.33
C PHE A 53 -4.31 -9.01 -0.63
N THR A 54 -5.19 -9.98 -0.43
CA THR A 54 -4.98 -11.36 -0.84
C THR A 54 -5.39 -11.44 -2.30
N GLY A 55 -4.68 -10.71 -3.17
CA GLY A 55 -4.94 -10.71 -4.62
C GLY A 55 -4.76 -12.08 -5.27
N PHE A 56 -4.11 -13.01 -4.56
CA PHE A 56 -3.82 -14.35 -5.01
C PHE A 56 -4.56 -15.35 -4.12
N SER A 57 -5.59 -15.99 -4.68
CA SER A 57 -6.27 -17.15 -4.10
C SER A 57 -5.75 -18.40 -4.76
N ASN A 58 -5.53 -19.45 -3.98
CA ASN A 58 -5.21 -20.79 -4.51
C ASN A 58 -6.45 -21.55 -5.00
N LYS A 59 -7.61 -20.89 -5.18
CA LYS A 59 -8.78 -21.53 -5.79
C LYS A 59 -8.52 -21.73 -7.29
N LEU A 60 -7.96 -22.89 -7.64
CA LEU A 60 -7.73 -23.38 -8.99
C LEU A 60 -9.05 -23.87 -9.61
N THR A 61 -9.94 -22.99 -10.03
CA THR A 61 -11.05 -23.38 -10.91
C THR A 61 -10.80 -22.79 -12.28
N THR A 62 -9.98 -23.47 -13.07
CA THR A 62 -9.73 -23.16 -14.49
C THR A 62 -10.89 -23.56 -15.39
N ASP A 63 -11.82 -24.36 -14.89
CA ASP A 63 -12.90 -25.01 -15.67
C ASP A 63 -13.94 -24.04 -16.22
N HIS A 64 -14.11 -22.88 -15.58
CA HIS A 64 -15.11 -21.87 -15.99
C HIS A 64 -14.50 -20.72 -16.82
N LEU A 65 -13.20 -20.79 -17.13
CA LEU A 65 -12.52 -19.73 -17.85
C LEU A 65 -12.82 -19.81 -19.34
N ARG A 66 -13.36 -18.74 -19.92
CA ARG A 66 -13.62 -18.66 -21.36
C ARG A 66 -12.45 -18.00 -22.09
N ILE A 67 -11.95 -18.64 -23.13
CA ILE A 67 -10.71 -18.26 -23.85
C ILE A 67 -10.82 -16.87 -24.50
N ASP A 68 -12.00 -16.58 -25.07
CA ASP A 68 -12.35 -15.29 -25.68
C ASP A 68 -12.08 -14.07 -24.78
N ARG A 69 -12.28 -14.25 -23.46
CA ARG A 69 -12.14 -13.21 -22.44
C ARG A 69 -10.84 -13.29 -21.65
N LEU A 70 -9.93 -14.21 -22.00
CA LEU A 70 -8.65 -14.32 -21.31
C LEU A 70 -7.68 -13.23 -21.75
N ARG A 71 -6.92 -12.75 -20.78
CA ARG A 71 -5.81 -11.81 -20.95
C ARG A 71 -4.60 -12.32 -20.18
N VAL A 72 -3.48 -12.45 -20.87
CA VAL A 72 -2.20 -12.80 -20.24
C VAL A 72 -1.64 -11.53 -19.60
N THR A 73 -1.58 -11.50 -18.27
CA THR A 73 -1.10 -10.31 -17.53
C THR A 73 0.41 -10.37 -17.26
N GLY A 74 1.01 -11.56 -17.27
CA GLY A 74 2.42 -11.69 -16.98
C GLY A 74 2.95 -13.09 -17.26
N ILE A 75 4.25 -13.19 -17.52
CA ILE A 75 4.92 -14.43 -17.85
C ILE A 75 6.17 -14.55 -16.98
N PHE A 76 6.31 -15.69 -16.31
CA PHE A 76 7.48 -16.07 -15.55
C PHE A 76 8.30 -17.06 -16.36
N LEU A 77 9.42 -16.58 -16.88
CA LEU A 77 10.42 -17.42 -17.53
C LEU A 77 11.34 -17.99 -16.46
N GLY A 78 11.61 -19.29 -16.55
CA GLY A 78 12.45 -20.02 -15.60
C GLY A 78 12.60 -21.46 -16.05
N LYS A 79 13.08 -22.34 -15.16
CA LYS A 79 13.14 -23.78 -15.43
C LYS A 79 11.77 -24.36 -15.78
N ASP A 80 10.74 -23.91 -15.06
CA ASP A 80 9.34 -24.24 -15.33
C ASP A 80 8.61 -22.96 -15.72
N PRO A 81 8.31 -22.72 -17.02
CA PRO A 81 7.66 -21.51 -17.45
C PRO A 81 6.21 -21.47 -16.93
N ARG A 82 5.76 -20.28 -16.52
CA ARG A 82 4.40 -20.05 -16.01
C ARG A 82 3.83 -18.77 -16.57
N ALA A 83 2.53 -18.73 -16.78
CA ALA A 83 1.83 -17.52 -17.18
C ALA A 83 0.75 -17.17 -16.15
N ILE A 84 0.55 -15.87 -15.94
CA ILE A 84 -0.56 -15.31 -15.19
C ILE A 84 -1.63 -14.90 -16.19
N ILE A 85 -2.82 -15.45 -16.03
CA ILE A 85 -4.00 -15.09 -16.81
C ILE A 85 -5.05 -14.47 -15.91
N LYS A 86 -5.85 -13.58 -16.50
CA LYS A 86 -7.05 -13.00 -15.91
C LYS A 86 -8.17 -13.05 -16.94
N GLN A 87 -9.40 -13.15 -16.48
CA GLN A 87 -10.57 -13.04 -17.32
C GLN A 87 -11.10 -11.61 -17.25
N VAL A 88 -11.55 -11.08 -18.39
CA VAL A 88 -12.29 -9.83 -18.45
C VAL A 88 -13.74 -10.10 -18.04
N GLU A 89 -14.15 -9.46 -16.95
CA GLU A 89 -15.52 -9.44 -16.42
C GLU A 89 -16.11 -8.02 -16.59
N GLU A 90 -17.42 -7.88 -16.40
CA GLU A 90 -18.11 -6.59 -16.57
C GLU A 90 -17.65 -5.54 -15.55
N GLU A 91 -17.26 -5.97 -14.35
CA GLU A 91 -16.77 -5.11 -13.26
C GLU A 91 -15.25 -4.91 -13.29
N GLY A 92 -14.52 -5.50 -14.26
CA GLY A 92 -13.09 -5.35 -14.43
C GLY A 92 -12.34 -6.67 -14.66
N LEU A 93 -11.11 -6.77 -14.17
CA LEU A 93 -10.30 -7.99 -14.30
C LEU A 93 -10.58 -8.94 -13.13
N SER A 94 -10.84 -10.20 -13.46
CA SER A 94 -11.05 -11.27 -12.50
C SER A 94 -9.77 -11.61 -11.72
N GLN A 95 -9.91 -12.55 -10.79
CA GLN A 95 -8.79 -13.08 -10.02
C GLN A 95 -7.71 -13.69 -10.93
N ALA A 96 -6.45 -13.37 -10.63
CA ALA A 96 -5.31 -13.92 -11.33
C ALA A 96 -5.18 -15.44 -11.11
N VAL A 97 -5.05 -16.20 -12.18
CA VAL A 97 -4.78 -17.63 -12.18
C VAL A 97 -3.42 -17.88 -12.81
N ILE A 98 -2.64 -18.79 -12.21
CA ILE A 98 -1.34 -19.20 -12.73
C ILE A 98 -1.52 -20.50 -13.50
N ILE A 99 -1.11 -20.49 -14.77
CA ILE A 99 -1.13 -21.65 -15.65
C ILE A 99 0.29 -22.13 -15.96
N LYS A 100 0.37 -23.41 -16.31
CA LYS A 100 1.58 -24.14 -16.70
C LYS A 100 1.30 -24.89 -17.99
N GLU A 101 2.38 -25.28 -18.66
CA GLU A 101 2.30 -26.21 -19.78
C GLU A 101 1.61 -27.53 -19.36
N GLY A 102 0.81 -28.08 -20.28
CA GLY A 102 -0.02 -29.28 -20.08
C GLY A 102 -1.29 -29.05 -19.27
N MET A 103 -1.55 -27.85 -18.75
CA MET A 103 -2.82 -27.55 -18.08
C MET A 103 -3.95 -27.40 -19.10
N LYS A 104 -5.15 -27.85 -18.72
CA LYS A 104 -6.38 -27.64 -19.48
C LYS A 104 -7.17 -26.47 -18.92
N ILE A 105 -7.73 -25.65 -19.79
CA ILE A 105 -8.42 -24.41 -19.44
C ILE A 105 -9.82 -24.45 -20.03
N GLY A 106 -10.79 -24.03 -19.22
CA GLY A 106 -12.15 -23.77 -19.66
C GLY A 106 -13.00 -25.00 -19.90
N PRO A 107 -14.26 -24.77 -20.34
CA PRO A 107 -15.19 -25.83 -20.67
C PRO A 107 -14.73 -26.64 -21.89
N ASP A 108 -14.04 -25.99 -22.82
CA ASP A 108 -13.57 -26.58 -24.08
C ASP A 108 -12.28 -27.40 -23.90
N GLN A 109 -11.79 -27.52 -22.65
CA GLN A 109 -10.65 -28.36 -22.27
C GLN A 109 -9.37 -28.08 -23.07
N VAL A 110 -9.16 -26.81 -23.40
CA VAL A 110 -8.05 -26.36 -24.25
C VAL A 110 -6.73 -26.49 -23.51
N GLU A 111 -5.75 -27.10 -24.16
CA GLU A 111 -4.47 -27.44 -23.56
C GLU A 111 -3.44 -26.32 -23.77
N VAL A 112 -2.73 -25.96 -22.71
CA VAL A 112 -1.57 -25.06 -22.79
C VAL A 112 -0.38 -25.84 -23.31
N LYS A 113 0.02 -25.63 -24.57
CA LYS A 113 1.17 -26.34 -25.16
C LYS A 113 2.50 -25.64 -24.98
N ALA A 114 2.52 -24.31 -24.92
CA ALA A 114 3.75 -23.58 -24.70
C ALA A 114 3.51 -22.24 -24.04
N ILE A 115 4.51 -21.79 -23.27
CA ILE A 115 4.54 -20.45 -22.67
C ILE A 115 5.80 -19.76 -23.18
N LEU A 116 5.62 -18.75 -24.02
CA LEU A 116 6.67 -18.00 -24.69
C LEU A 116 6.79 -16.60 -24.07
N PRO A 117 7.92 -15.88 -24.26
CA PRO A 117 8.07 -14.51 -23.74
C PRO A 117 6.99 -13.53 -24.23
N GLY A 118 6.48 -13.74 -25.44
CA GLY A 118 5.45 -12.89 -26.05
C GLY A 118 4.00 -13.29 -25.75
N GLY A 119 3.77 -14.45 -25.14
CA GLY A 119 2.41 -14.97 -24.98
C GLY A 119 2.32 -16.46 -24.67
N VAL A 120 1.11 -16.99 -24.69
CA VAL A 120 0.80 -18.39 -24.40
C VAL A 120 0.20 -19.04 -25.63
N VAL A 121 0.65 -20.26 -25.95
CA VAL A 121 0.12 -21.08 -27.04
C VAL A 121 -0.87 -22.10 -26.46
N LEU A 122 -2.08 -22.05 -26.98
CA LEU A 122 -3.20 -22.91 -26.62
C LEU A 122 -3.56 -23.81 -27.80
N VAL A 123 -3.97 -25.04 -27.51
CA VAL A 123 -4.43 -26.00 -28.52
C VAL A 123 -5.80 -26.55 -28.13
N GLU A 124 -6.77 -26.35 -29.03
CA GLU A 124 -8.12 -26.88 -28.91
C GLU A 124 -8.29 -28.10 -29.82
N LYS A 125 -8.98 -29.13 -29.32
CA LYS A 125 -9.29 -30.33 -30.08
C LYS A 125 -10.74 -30.26 -30.57
N ILE A 126 -10.93 -30.26 -31.88
CA ILE A 126 -12.25 -30.23 -32.52
C ILE A 126 -12.45 -31.46 -33.41
N ILE A 127 -13.70 -31.75 -33.75
CA ILE A 127 -14.07 -32.78 -34.73
C ILE A 127 -14.56 -32.07 -35.97
N ASN A 128 -13.98 -32.38 -37.12
CA ASN A 128 -14.35 -31.75 -38.38
C ASN A 128 -15.60 -32.40 -39.03
N VAL A 129 -16.00 -31.91 -40.20
CA VAL A 129 -17.16 -32.43 -40.94
C VAL A 129 -16.99 -33.86 -41.47
N TYR A 130 -15.78 -34.42 -41.39
CA TYR A 130 -15.43 -35.79 -41.80
C TYR A 130 -15.25 -36.72 -40.59
N ASP A 131 -15.65 -36.28 -39.39
CA ASP A 131 -15.46 -37.02 -38.13
C ASP A 131 -13.98 -37.28 -37.77
N GLU A 132 -13.06 -36.48 -38.29
CA GLU A 132 -11.64 -36.56 -37.99
C GLU A 132 -11.25 -35.56 -36.89
N GLU A 133 -10.25 -35.94 -36.09
CA GLU A 133 -9.71 -35.07 -35.04
C GLU A 133 -8.81 -33.99 -35.64
N GLU A 134 -9.12 -32.73 -35.37
CA GLU A 134 -8.35 -31.58 -35.80
C GLU A 134 -7.92 -30.73 -34.59
N TYR A 135 -6.75 -30.11 -34.69
CA TYR A 135 -6.16 -29.30 -33.63
C TYR A 135 -6.08 -27.84 -34.09
N LEU A 136 -6.77 -26.95 -33.38
CA LEU A 136 -6.71 -25.51 -33.61
C LEU A 136 -5.72 -24.87 -32.62
N GLU A 137 -4.70 -24.21 -33.16
CA GLU A 137 -3.72 -23.47 -32.37
C GLU A 137 -4.14 -22.01 -32.21
N THR A 138 -4.12 -21.52 -30.98
CA THR A 138 -4.41 -20.12 -30.65
C THR A 138 -3.28 -19.52 -29.84
N ILE A 139 -2.80 -18.34 -30.26
CA ILE A 139 -1.76 -17.60 -29.55
C ILE A 139 -2.42 -16.45 -28.78
N LEU A 140 -2.31 -16.47 -27.45
CA LEU A 140 -2.72 -15.36 -26.59
C LEU A 140 -1.52 -14.45 -26.31
N PRO A 141 -1.50 -13.20 -26.82
CA PRO A 141 -0.39 -12.29 -26.58
C PRO A 141 -0.37 -11.78 -25.13
N LEU A 142 0.81 -11.38 -24.68
CA LEU A 142 0.97 -10.61 -23.45
C LEU A 142 0.22 -9.28 -23.57
N SER A 143 -0.67 -9.01 -22.63
CA SER A 143 -1.42 -7.75 -22.56
C SER A 143 -0.58 -6.67 -21.87
N GLU A 144 -0.61 -5.45 -22.40
CA GLU A 144 0.03 -4.26 -21.81
C GLU A 144 -0.69 -3.77 -20.54
#